data_AF-A0A921F1P9-F1
#
_entry.id   AF-A0A921F1P9-F1
#
_cell.length_a   1.000
_cell.length_b   1.000
_cell.length_c   1.000
_cell.angle_alpha   90.00
_cell.angle_beta   90.00
_cell.angle_gamma   90.00
#
_symmetry.space_group_name_H-M   'P 1'
#
loop_
_entity.id
_entity.type
_entity.pdbx_description
1 polymer ?
#
loop_
_entity_poly.entity_id
_entity_poly.type
_entity_poly.pdbx_seq_one_letter_code
_entity_poly.pdbx_strand_id
1 'polypeptide(L)'
;MRIVIACGSYLLQLMVWVAVLRLWVTSRSRIKHERQNFGSAVYSDHFELRHFLTQGLVLGAALSVVNVLVGFSLPLLWVVIYELLAVVTLIVLPTTVLPLTLIVVSTLITIGASTLGGPYIAELPSLAPTGLKWGLNAVPVQNYLWLAAFFFLILGHWLSRYGGRFTAPRIYAKQRGKRIAGYPWREFLVLPMVTLVPGDWFASHWAFWPLLTIHGQTFAVLVVPLLVGLRFTVFRQVPRVVYQGIA
;
A
#
# COMPACT_ATOMS: atom_id res chain seq x y z
N MET A 1 2.65 16.88 21.72
CA MET A 1 1.55 15.89 21.93
C MET A 1 0.76 15.58 20.67
N ARG A 2 0.21 16.57 19.93
CA ARG A 2 -0.70 16.32 18.79
C ARG A 2 -0.08 15.49 17.64
N ILE A 3 1.20 15.69 17.32
CA ILE A 3 1.91 14.91 16.29
C ILE A 3 2.04 13.43 16.69
N VAL A 4 2.31 13.15 17.96
CA VAL A 4 2.40 11.78 18.49
C VAL A 4 1.07 11.05 18.33
N ILE A 5 -0.04 11.77 18.49
CA ILE A 5 -1.39 11.22 18.29
C ILE A 5 -1.60 10.83 16.82
N ALA A 6 -1.21 11.68 15.86
CA ALA A 6 -1.31 11.34 14.44
C ALA A 6 -0.36 10.20 14.02
N CYS A 7 0.83 10.11 14.61
CA CYS A 7 1.68 8.93 14.42
C CYS A 7 1.04 7.67 15.02
N GLY A 8 0.41 7.79 16.20
CA GLY A 8 -0.32 6.70 16.85
C GLY A 8 -1.55 6.24 16.06
N SER A 9 -2.23 7.14 15.33
CA SER A 9 -3.40 6.77 14.54
C SER A 9 -3.07 5.83 13.39
N TYR A 10 -1.83 5.82 12.89
CA TYR A 10 -1.38 4.84 11.91
C TYR A 10 -1.53 3.41 12.43
N LEU A 11 -1.20 3.18 13.70
CA LEU A 11 -1.35 1.87 14.34
C LEU A 11 -2.81 1.52 14.64
N LEU A 12 -3.73 2.48 14.61
CA LEU A 12 -5.16 2.21 14.79
C LEU A 12 -5.85 1.77 13.49
N GLN A 13 -5.19 1.98 12.33
CA GLN A 13 -5.79 1.65 11.05
C GLN A 13 -5.84 0.14 10.83
N LEU A 14 -7.01 -0.32 10.39
CA LEU A 14 -7.31 -1.76 10.25
C LEU A 14 -6.39 -2.40 9.22
N MET A 15 -6.08 -1.67 8.16
CA MET A 15 -5.20 -2.12 7.08
C MET A 15 -3.82 -2.55 7.59
N VAL A 16 -3.23 -1.84 8.55
CA VAL A 16 -1.89 -2.15 9.08
C VAL A 16 -1.89 -3.52 9.76
N TRP A 17 -2.89 -3.79 10.60
CA TRP A 17 -2.99 -5.07 11.30
C TRP A 17 -3.30 -6.23 10.36
N VAL A 18 -4.20 -6.02 9.40
CA VAL A 18 -4.51 -7.03 8.39
C VAL A 18 -3.26 -7.34 7.54
N ALA A 19 -2.47 -6.33 7.18
CA ALA A 19 -1.22 -6.50 6.46
C ALA A 19 -0.18 -7.30 7.26
N VAL A 20 0.02 -6.98 8.55
CA VAL A 20 0.94 -7.71 9.44
C VAL A 20 0.50 -9.17 9.59
N LEU A 21 -0.78 -9.41 9.87
CA LEU A 21 -1.34 -10.76 9.98
C LEU A 21 -1.13 -11.54 8.69
N ARG A 22 -1.41 -10.90 7.54
CA ARG A 22 -1.26 -11.52 6.23
C ARG A 22 0.17 -11.94 5.97
N LEU A 23 1.12 -11.05 6.26
CA LEU A 23 2.53 -11.32 6.04
C LEU A 23 3.03 -12.47 6.93
N TRP A 24 2.58 -12.51 8.19
CA TRP A 24 2.87 -13.61 9.11
C TRP A 24 2.34 -14.95 8.58
N VAL A 25 1.10 -15.01 8.09
CA VAL A 25 0.53 -16.22 7.48
C VAL A 25 1.32 -16.64 6.24
N THR A 26 1.69 -15.70 5.37
CA THR A 26 2.47 -15.99 4.15
C THR A 26 3.85 -16.54 4.50
N SER A 27 4.54 -15.94 5.46
CA SER A 27 5.86 -16.38 5.92
C SER A 27 5.82 -17.79 6.51
N ARG A 28 4.85 -18.07 7.39
CA ARG A 28 4.67 -19.39 8.00
C ARG A 28 4.30 -20.45 6.96
N SER A 29 3.45 -20.10 6.00
CA SER A 29 3.06 -20.98 4.90
C SER A 29 4.28 -21.32 4.03
N ARG A 30 5.16 -20.36 3.73
CA ARG A 30 6.42 -20.60 3.00
C ARG A 30 7.29 -21.62 3.72
N ILE A 31 7.59 -21.39 5.00
CA ILE A 31 8.44 -22.28 5.81
C ILE A 31 7.85 -23.69 5.87
N LYS A 32 6.53 -23.82 6.04
CA LYS A 32 5.84 -25.13 6.03
C LYS A 32 6.03 -25.85 4.69
N HIS A 33 5.85 -25.15 3.57
CA HIS A 33 6.03 -25.73 2.24
C HIS A 33 7.49 -26.09 1.94
N GLU A 34 8.46 -25.29 2.40
CA GLU A 34 9.88 -25.62 2.25
C GLU A 34 10.23 -26.91 2.99
N ARG A 35 9.85 -27.02 4.28
CA ARG A 35 10.07 -28.24 5.08
C ARG A 35 9.41 -29.48 4.46
N GLN A 36 8.21 -29.33 3.91
CA GLN A 36 7.51 -30.44 3.24
C GLN A 36 8.21 -30.90 1.95
N ASN A 37 8.83 -29.99 1.19
CA ASN A 37 9.44 -30.32 -0.09
C ASN A 37 10.92 -30.73 0.02
N PHE A 38 11.66 -30.16 0.98
CA PHE A 38 13.12 -30.31 1.09
C PHE A 38 13.56 -30.95 2.40
N GLY A 39 12.66 -31.24 3.33
CA GLY A 39 12.99 -31.78 4.66
C GLY A 39 13.52 -30.72 5.65
N SER A 40 14.05 -29.61 5.16
CA SER A 40 14.47 -28.44 5.95
C SER A 40 13.96 -27.14 5.32
N ALA A 41 13.95 -26.06 6.10
CA ALA A 41 13.69 -24.72 5.58
C ALA A 41 15.00 -24.14 5.05
N VAL A 42 14.98 -23.62 3.81
CA VAL A 42 16.14 -22.94 3.22
C VAL A 42 16.39 -21.63 3.97
N TYR A 43 15.29 -20.93 4.29
CA TYR A 43 15.31 -19.79 5.19
C TYR A 43 14.33 -20.06 6.34
N SER A 44 14.87 -20.39 7.51
CA SER A 44 14.11 -20.52 8.76
C SER A 44 13.51 -19.20 9.24
N ASP A 45 14.06 -18.09 8.77
CA ASP A 45 13.77 -16.77 9.29
C ASP A 45 12.56 -16.14 8.58
N HIS A 46 11.85 -15.29 9.31
CA HIS A 46 10.71 -14.51 8.81
C HIS A 46 11.23 -13.23 8.12
N PHE A 47 12.11 -13.39 7.14
CA PHE A 47 12.75 -12.26 6.48
C PHE A 47 11.76 -11.30 5.80
N GLU A 48 10.60 -11.80 5.33
CA GLU A 48 9.57 -10.92 4.74
C GLU A 48 9.06 -9.91 5.79
N LEU A 49 8.86 -10.35 7.04
CA LEU A 49 8.42 -9.48 8.14
C LEU A 49 9.49 -8.44 8.49
N ARG A 50 10.77 -8.84 8.47
CA ARG A 50 11.87 -7.91 8.69
C ARG A 50 11.96 -6.85 7.58
N HIS A 51 11.80 -7.23 6.31
CA HIS A 51 11.78 -6.26 5.21
C HIS A 51 10.58 -5.35 5.28
N PHE A 52 9.41 -5.90 5.58
CA PHE A 52 8.19 -5.13 5.79
C PHE A 52 8.38 -4.02 6.83
N LEU A 53 8.92 -4.36 8.00
CA LEU A 53 9.15 -3.37 9.06
C LEU A 53 10.29 -2.40 8.70
N THR A 54 11.44 -2.91 8.27
CA THR A 54 12.60 -2.03 8.04
C THR A 54 12.43 -1.16 6.79
N GLN A 55 12.10 -1.75 5.65
CA GLN A 55 11.96 -1.03 4.38
C GLN A 55 10.65 -0.25 4.32
N GLY A 56 9.55 -0.80 4.86
CA GLY A 56 8.29 -0.07 4.94
C GLY A 56 8.44 1.22 5.73
N LEU A 57 9.06 1.17 6.91
CA LEU A 57 9.26 2.37 7.73
C LEU A 57 10.27 3.34 7.10
N VAL A 58 11.40 2.88 6.57
CA VAL A 58 12.41 3.76 5.96
C VAL A 58 11.87 4.46 4.71
N LEU A 59 11.26 3.72 3.79
CA LEU A 59 10.71 4.29 2.55
C LEU A 59 9.47 5.15 2.85
N GLY A 60 8.63 4.76 3.81
CA GLY A 60 7.49 5.56 4.25
C GLY A 60 7.89 6.87 4.93
N ALA A 61 8.90 6.83 5.81
CA ALA A 61 9.44 8.04 6.42
C ALA A 61 10.02 9.00 5.37
N ALA A 62 10.79 8.48 4.39
CA ALA A 62 11.31 9.28 3.30
C ALA A 62 10.18 9.92 2.46
N LEU A 63 9.16 9.13 2.08
CA LEU A 63 8.00 9.63 1.35
C LEU A 63 7.20 10.68 2.15
N SER A 64 7.06 10.47 3.46
CA SER A 64 6.38 11.39 4.36
C SER A 64 7.05 12.77 4.40
N VAL A 65 8.39 12.81 4.49
CA VAL A 65 9.15 14.06 4.45
C VAL A 65 8.90 14.80 3.14
N VAL A 66 9.00 14.09 2.02
CA VAL A 66 8.77 14.66 0.68
C VAL A 66 7.35 15.21 0.54
N ASN A 67 6.35 14.47 1.01
CA ASN A 67 4.95 14.89 0.96
C ASN A 67 4.68 16.15 1.79
N VAL A 68 5.26 16.25 2.98
CA VAL A 68 5.12 17.45 3.82
C VAL A 68 5.76 18.66 3.15
N LEU A 69 6.94 18.50 2.54
CA LEU A 69 7.65 19.60 1.87
C LEU A 69 6.90 20.14 0.66
N VAL A 70 6.24 19.27 -0.10
CA VAL A 70 5.49 19.66 -1.31
C VAL A 70 4.06 20.10 -0.97
N GLY A 71 3.60 19.89 0.27
CA GLY A 71 2.20 20.15 0.65
C GLY A 71 1.23 19.15 0.03
N PHE A 72 1.66 17.90 -0.13
CA PHE A 72 0.87 16.83 -0.72
C PHE A 72 -0.42 16.59 0.08
N SER A 73 -1.55 16.61 -0.62
CA SER A 73 -2.88 16.46 -0.01
C SER A 73 -3.76 15.45 -0.72
N LEU A 74 -4.66 14.80 0.02
CA LEU A 74 -5.65 13.86 -0.49
C LEU A 74 -7.01 14.10 0.19
N PRO A 75 -8.14 13.97 -0.55
CA PRO A 75 -9.47 14.06 0.06
C PRO A 75 -9.69 12.94 1.07
N LEU A 76 -10.39 13.23 2.17
CA LEU A 76 -10.72 12.23 3.20
C LEU A 76 -11.45 11.01 2.62
N LEU A 77 -12.41 11.26 1.72
CA LEU A 77 -13.16 10.21 1.04
C LEU A 77 -12.27 9.23 0.27
N TRP A 78 -11.23 9.73 -0.39
CA TRP A 78 -10.27 8.89 -1.12
C TRP A 78 -9.52 7.95 -0.17
N VAL A 79 -9.09 8.47 0.99
CA VAL A 79 -8.37 7.70 2.01
C VAL A 79 -9.23 6.56 2.54
N VAL A 80 -10.51 6.84 2.84
CA VAL A 80 -11.46 5.84 3.33
C VAL A 80 -11.70 4.74 2.28
N ILE A 81 -11.93 5.12 1.02
CA ILE A 81 -12.13 4.15 -0.08
C ILE A 81 -10.87 3.29 -0.26
N TYR A 82 -9.69 3.91 -0.25
CA TYR A 82 -8.42 3.21 -0.36
C TYR A 82 -8.21 2.21 0.78
N GLU A 83 -8.45 2.60 2.03
CA GLU A 83 -8.28 1.72 3.18
C GLU A 83 -9.24 0.52 3.10
N LEU A 84 -10.50 0.75 2.74
CA LEU A 84 -11.50 -0.30 2.56
C LEU A 84 -11.08 -1.30 1.46
N LEU A 85 -10.69 -0.80 0.29
CA LEU A 85 -10.25 -1.64 -0.83
C LEU A 85 -8.97 -2.42 -0.50
N ALA A 86 -8.04 -1.80 0.23
CA ALA A 86 -6.81 -2.45 0.68
C ALA A 86 -7.10 -3.60 1.66
N VAL A 87 -7.99 -3.38 2.64
CA VAL A 87 -8.41 -4.43 3.59
C VAL A 87 -9.09 -5.58 2.85
N VAL A 88 -10.06 -5.28 1.97
CA VAL A 88 -10.77 -6.31 1.18
C VAL A 88 -9.79 -7.10 0.33
N THR A 89 -8.84 -6.42 -0.33
CA THR A 89 -7.84 -7.07 -1.17
C THR A 89 -6.91 -7.97 -0.37
N LEU A 90 -6.44 -7.53 0.80
CA LEU A 90 -5.58 -8.34 1.67
C LEU A 90 -6.28 -9.59 2.20
N ILE A 91 -7.60 -9.53 2.42
CA ILE A 91 -8.39 -10.66 2.91
C ILE A 91 -8.75 -11.62 1.77
N VAL A 92 -9.37 -11.11 0.70
CA VAL A 92 -10.01 -11.91 -0.36
C VAL A 92 -9.04 -12.29 -1.47
N LEU A 93 -8.23 -11.33 -1.93
CA LEU A 93 -7.36 -11.45 -3.11
C LEU A 93 -5.90 -11.16 -2.75
N PRO A 94 -5.35 -11.91 -1.78
CA PRO A 94 -4.04 -11.62 -1.25
C PRO A 94 -2.97 -11.80 -2.31
N THR A 95 -2.18 -10.76 -2.54
CA THR A 95 -1.02 -10.77 -3.46
C THR A 95 -1.37 -11.04 -4.93
N THR A 96 -2.64 -11.01 -5.33
CA THR A 96 -3.04 -11.12 -6.76
C THR A 96 -3.19 -9.76 -7.40
N VAL A 97 -3.60 -8.76 -6.63
CA VAL A 97 -3.82 -7.40 -7.09
C VAL A 97 -2.53 -6.60 -6.94
N LEU A 98 -2.09 -5.94 -8.01
CA LEU A 98 -0.97 -5.01 -7.94
C LEU A 98 -1.43 -3.79 -7.13
N PRO A 99 -0.71 -3.35 -6.08
CA PRO A 99 -1.22 -2.30 -5.18
C PRO A 99 -1.50 -0.96 -5.86
N LEU A 100 -0.84 -0.70 -7.01
CA LEU A 100 -1.16 0.44 -7.88
C LEU A 100 -2.63 0.46 -8.31
N THR A 101 -3.24 -0.70 -8.57
CA THR A 101 -4.64 -0.73 -8.99
C THR A 101 -5.56 -0.28 -7.86
N LEU A 102 -5.16 -0.42 -6.59
CA LEU A 102 -5.91 0.17 -5.46
C LEU A 102 -5.89 1.70 -5.54
N ILE A 103 -4.72 2.28 -5.83
CA ILE A 103 -4.58 3.74 -6.01
C ILE A 103 -5.45 4.21 -7.19
N VAL A 104 -5.35 3.53 -8.32
CA VAL A 104 -6.11 3.86 -9.54
C VAL A 104 -7.62 3.71 -9.30
N VAL A 105 -8.07 2.58 -8.75
CA VAL A 105 -9.50 2.33 -8.51
C VAL A 105 -10.05 3.31 -7.45
N SER A 106 -9.36 3.56 -6.35
CA SER A 106 -9.78 4.58 -5.37
C SER A 106 -9.90 5.97 -6.01
N THR A 107 -8.97 6.31 -6.88
CA THR A 107 -8.99 7.58 -7.63
C THR A 107 -10.17 7.60 -8.59
N LEU A 108 -10.39 6.55 -9.37
CA LEU A 108 -11.51 6.45 -10.31
C LEU A 108 -12.87 6.45 -9.60
N ILE A 109 -13.01 5.82 -8.43
CA ILE A 109 -14.26 5.87 -7.65
C ILE A 109 -14.50 7.29 -7.13
N THR A 110 -13.46 7.92 -6.57
CA THR A 110 -13.58 9.27 -5.99
C THR A 110 -13.88 10.32 -7.07
N ILE A 111 -13.18 10.26 -8.21
CA ILE A 111 -13.34 11.17 -9.34
C ILE A 111 -14.58 10.82 -10.15
N GLY A 112 -14.71 9.55 -10.54
CA GLY A 112 -15.73 9.04 -11.43
C GLY A 112 -17.14 9.20 -10.86
N ALA A 113 -17.32 9.13 -9.53
CA ALA A 113 -18.57 9.55 -8.91
C ALA A 113 -18.94 10.99 -9.29
N SER A 114 -17.99 11.94 -9.25
CA SER A 114 -18.28 13.35 -9.52
C SER A 114 -18.30 13.77 -11.00
N THR A 115 -17.48 13.14 -11.86
CA THR A 115 -17.29 13.59 -13.25
C THR A 115 -17.87 12.65 -14.30
N LEU A 116 -17.79 11.34 -14.10
CA LEU A 116 -18.28 10.32 -15.04
C LEU A 116 -19.70 9.85 -14.68
N GLY A 117 -20.08 9.94 -13.40
CA GLY A 117 -21.36 9.53 -12.86
C GLY A 117 -22.49 10.53 -13.07
N GLY A 118 -22.19 11.81 -13.35
CA GLY A 118 -23.21 12.85 -13.52
C GLY A 118 -24.32 12.50 -14.55
N PRO A 119 -24.01 11.86 -15.70
CA PRO A 119 -25.05 11.40 -16.64
C PRO A 119 -25.47 9.92 -16.48
N TYR A 120 -24.64 9.06 -15.90
CA TYR A 120 -24.81 7.59 -15.96
C TYR A 120 -25.00 6.89 -14.61
N ILE A 121 -24.69 7.56 -13.50
CA ILE A 121 -24.87 7.07 -12.13
C ILE A 121 -25.89 8.02 -11.48
N ALA A 122 -27.18 7.73 -11.73
CA ALA A 122 -28.28 8.66 -11.48
C ALA A 122 -28.40 9.13 -10.02
N GLU A 123 -27.98 8.31 -9.04
CA GLU A 123 -28.04 8.68 -7.62
C GLU A 123 -26.86 8.07 -6.86
N LEU A 124 -25.84 8.88 -6.60
CA LEU A 124 -24.81 8.51 -5.62
C LEU A 124 -25.41 8.51 -4.21
N PRO A 125 -25.01 7.57 -3.34
CA PRO A 125 -25.43 7.60 -1.94
C PRO A 125 -25.08 8.95 -1.32
N SER A 126 -26.06 9.56 -0.65
CA SER A 126 -25.83 10.78 0.10
C SER A 126 -24.84 10.49 1.23
N LEU A 127 -23.69 11.16 1.17
CA LEU A 127 -22.68 11.14 2.22
C LEU A 127 -22.89 12.26 3.25
N ALA A 128 -24.03 12.97 3.19
CA ALA A 128 -24.36 14.03 4.14
C ALA A 128 -24.28 13.59 5.62
N PRO A 129 -24.74 12.37 6.01
CA PRO A 129 -24.64 11.91 7.39
C PRO A 129 -23.21 11.74 7.90
N THR A 130 -22.24 11.53 7.00
CA THR A 130 -20.83 11.32 7.36
C THR A 130 -20.00 12.60 7.23
N GLY A 131 -20.59 13.68 6.70
CA GLY A 131 -19.89 14.93 6.40
C GLY A 131 -18.92 14.83 5.21
N LEU A 132 -18.90 13.70 4.50
CA LEU A 132 -18.04 13.48 3.34
C LEU A 132 -18.73 13.99 2.07
N LYS A 133 -17.94 14.41 1.09
CA LYS A 133 -18.43 14.92 -0.20
C LYS A 133 -17.76 14.19 -1.34
N TRP A 134 -18.54 13.85 -2.37
CA TRP A 134 -18.03 13.30 -3.62
C TRP A 134 -17.30 14.40 -4.41
N GLY A 135 -16.17 14.02 -5.03
CA GLY A 135 -15.56 14.77 -6.12
C GLY A 135 -14.23 15.47 -5.89
N LEU A 136 -13.75 16.07 -6.98
CA LEU A 136 -12.40 16.62 -7.15
C LEU A 136 -12.16 17.96 -6.44
N ASN A 137 -13.21 18.65 -6.01
CA ASN A 137 -13.12 20.07 -5.64
C ASN A 137 -12.21 20.37 -4.44
N ALA A 138 -11.81 19.35 -3.68
CA ALA A 138 -10.97 19.50 -2.49
C ALA A 138 -9.46 19.50 -2.79
N VAL A 139 -9.00 18.87 -3.89
CA VAL A 139 -7.56 18.60 -4.11
C VAL A 139 -7.19 18.65 -5.61
N PRO A 140 -6.02 19.23 -5.98
CA PRO A 140 -5.54 19.23 -7.36
C PRO A 140 -5.34 17.82 -7.94
N VAL A 141 -5.74 17.62 -9.21
CA VAL A 141 -5.61 16.32 -9.91
C VAL A 141 -4.15 15.83 -9.97
N GLN A 142 -3.20 16.76 -9.99
CA GLN A 142 -1.76 16.49 -9.99
C GLN A 142 -1.32 15.65 -8.78
N ASN A 143 -2.02 15.71 -7.64
CA ASN A 143 -1.68 14.92 -6.47
C ASN A 143 -1.88 13.41 -6.72
N TYR A 144 -2.88 13.01 -7.51
CA TYR A 144 -3.06 11.58 -7.85
C TYR A 144 -1.92 11.08 -8.74
N LEU A 145 -1.46 11.91 -9.68
CA LEU A 145 -0.30 11.61 -10.52
C LEU A 145 0.99 11.56 -9.69
N TRP A 146 1.16 12.48 -8.74
CA TRP A 146 2.26 12.47 -7.78
C TRP A 146 2.32 11.15 -7.00
N LEU A 147 1.18 10.72 -6.46
CA LEU A 147 1.09 9.46 -5.71
C LEU A 147 1.45 8.24 -6.58
N ALA A 148 0.96 8.19 -7.82
CA ALA A 148 1.29 7.12 -8.76
C ALA A 148 2.77 7.13 -9.16
N ALA A 149 3.35 8.31 -9.42
CA ALA A 149 4.76 8.46 -9.76
C ALA A 149 5.66 8.00 -8.61
N PHE A 150 5.41 8.46 -7.39
CA PHE A 150 6.17 8.04 -6.22
C PHE A 150 5.98 6.56 -5.89
N PHE A 151 4.79 6.00 -6.12
CA PHE A 151 4.57 4.56 -6.02
C PHE A 151 5.54 3.78 -6.93
N PHE A 152 5.69 4.17 -8.20
CA PHE A 152 6.61 3.52 -9.12
C PHE A 152 8.08 3.72 -8.75
N LEU A 153 8.47 4.94 -8.34
CA LEU A 153 9.83 5.22 -7.90
C LEU A 153 10.23 4.36 -6.70
N ILE A 154 9.34 4.27 -5.71
CA ILE A 154 9.54 3.44 -4.53
C ILE A 154 9.56 1.96 -4.89
N LEU A 155 8.64 1.51 -5.76
CA LEU A 155 8.59 0.12 -6.21
C LEU A 155 9.88 -0.27 -6.95
N GLY A 156 10.37 0.55 -7.88
CA GLY A 156 11.62 0.33 -8.62
C GLY A 156 12.85 0.37 -7.72
N HIS A 157 12.93 1.35 -6.81
CA HIS A 157 14.02 1.41 -5.82
C HIS A 157 14.03 0.17 -4.92
N TRP A 158 12.88 -0.24 -4.40
CA TRP A 158 12.79 -1.44 -3.57
C TRP A 158 13.12 -2.71 -4.36
N LEU A 159 12.64 -2.81 -5.60
CA LEU A 159 12.91 -3.94 -6.50
C LEU A 159 14.39 -4.10 -6.84
N SER A 160 15.08 -3.02 -7.21
CA SER A 160 16.51 -3.04 -7.55
C SER A 160 17.39 -3.48 -6.37
N ARG A 161 17.01 -3.09 -5.14
CA ARG A 161 17.80 -3.34 -3.92
C ARG A 161 17.48 -4.66 -3.23
N TYR A 162 16.23 -5.09 -3.24
CA TYR A 162 15.75 -6.24 -2.48
C TYR A 162 15.18 -7.37 -3.34
N GLY A 163 14.85 -7.10 -4.61
CA GLY A 163 14.33 -8.08 -5.56
C GLY A 163 15.30 -9.25 -5.74
N GLY A 164 14.82 -10.46 -5.45
CA GLY A 164 15.59 -11.69 -5.64
C GLY A 164 16.76 -11.87 -4.67
N ARG A 165 16.86 -11.08 -3.59
CA ARG A 165 17.91 -11.23 -2.57
C ARG A 165 17.76 -12.53 -1.76
N PHE A 166 16.52 -12.94 -1.52
CA PHE A 166 16.20 -14.20 -0.82
C PHE A 166 15.53 -15.15 -1.79
N THR A 167 16.24 -16.20 -2.19
CA THR A 167 15.76 -17.17 -3.16
C THR A 167 15.15 -18.36 -2.44
N ALA A 168 13.86 -18.30 -2.12
CA ALA A 168 13.11 -19.43 -1.56
C ALA A 168 12.60 -20.32 -2.71
N PRO A 169 13.25 -21.45 -3.02
CA PRO A 169 12.81 -22.30 -4.13
C PRO A 169 11.49 -22.98 -3.79
N ARG A 170 10.64 -23.15 -4.80
CA ARG A 170 9.43 -23.97 -4.74
C ARG A 170 9.43 -24.95 -5.90
N ILE A 171 9.08 -26.20 -5.60
CA ILE A 171 8.96 -27.24 -6.61
C ILE A 171 7.59 -27.13 -7.27
N TYR A 172 7.58 -27.01 -8.59
CA TYR A 172 6.38 -27.03 -9.41
C TYR A 172 6.37 -28.30 -10.26
N ALA A 173 5.20 -28.93 -10.37
CA ALA A 173 5.00 -30.03 -11.30
C ALA A 173 4.95 -29.48 -12.74
N LYS A 174 5.60 -30.18 -13.66
CA LYS A 174 5.56 -29.95 -15.11
C LYS A 174 4.99 -31.19 -15.80
N GLN A 175 4.64 -31.05 -17.07
CA GLN A 175 4.22 -32.15 -17.92
C GLN A 175 5.18 -33.35 -17.84
N ARG A 176 4.60 -34.56 -17.93
CA ARG A 176 5.30 -35.85 -17.88
C ARG A 176 6.06 -36.12 -16.58
N GLY A 177 5.51 -35.71 -15.44
CA GLY A 177 6.07 -36.01 -14.11
C GLY A 177 7.37 -35.27 -13.76
N LYS A 178 7.87 -34.40 -14.66
CA LYS A 178 9.07 -33.60 -14.41
C LYS A 178 8.78 -32.55 -13.35
N ARG A 179 9.74 -32.30 -12.45
CA ARG A 179 9.68 -31.25 -11.44
C ARG A 179 10.60 -30.11 -11.85
N ILE A 180 10.13 -28.87 -11.73
CA ILE A 180 10.95 -27.67 -11.98
C ILE A 180 11.01 -26.82 -10.71
N ALA A 181 12.17 -26.24 -10.44
CA ALA A 181 12.29 -25.22 -9.41
C ALA A 181 11.81 -23.88 -9.97
N GLY A 182 10.93 -23.21 -9.23
CA GLY A 182 10.56 -21.83 -9.45
C GLY A 182 10.85 -21.02 -8.19
N TYR A 183 11.14 -19.75 -8.35
CA TYR A 183 11.45 -18.84 -7.26
C TYR A 183 10.34 -17.78 -7.16
N PRO A 184 9.27 -18.06 -6.39
CA PRO A 184 8.21 -17.09 -6.19
C PRO A 184 8.68 -15.98 -5.26
N TRP A 185 8.53 -14.74 -5.69
CA TRP A 185 8.67 -13.56 -4.85
C TRP A 185 7.28 -12.97 -4.60
N ARG A 186 6.89 -12.91 -3.33
CA ARG A 186 5.54 -12.53 -2.88
C ARG A 186 5.62 -11.63 -1.66
N GLU A 187 6.44 -10.60 -1.77
CA GLU A 187 6.64 -9.62 -0.71
C GLU A 187 5.82 -8.36 -0.98
N PHE A 188 5.35 -7.75 0.09
CA PHE A 188 4.75 -6.43 0.08
C PHE A 188 5.18 -5.68 1.35
N LEU A 189 5.12 -4.37 1.27
CA LEU A 189 5.44 -3.39 2.28
C LEU A 189 4.20 -2.55 2.55
N VAL A 190 4.10 -2.02 3.76
CA VAL A 190 3.17 -0.94 4.08
C VAL A 190 3.99 0.24 4.56
N LEU A 191 3.86 1.35 3.84
CA LEU A 191 4.63 2.56 4.04
C LEU A 191 3.76 3.55 4.84
N PRO A 192 4.17 4.00 6.03
CA PRO A 192 3.51 5.12 6.68
C PRO A 192 3.79 6.39 5.88
N MET A 193 2.80 6.88 5.15
CA MET A 193 2.89 8.08 4.34
C MET A 193 2.10 9.21 4.99
N VAL A 194 2.74 10.34 5.27
CA VAL A 194 2.05 11.56 5.70
C VAL A 194 1.35 12.20 4.51
N THR A 195 0.08 12.56 4.71
CA THR A 195 -0.77 13.25 3.75
C THR A 195 -1.57 14.35 4.44
N LEU A 196 -1.76 15.47 3.76
CA LEU A 196 -2.63 16.55 4.21
C LEU A 196 -4.06 16.30 3.75
N VAL A 197 -5.02 16.42 4.65
CA VAL A 197 -6.44 16.26 4.33
C VAL A 197 -7.11 17.62 4.45
N PRO A 198 -7.57 18.22 3.33
CA PRO A 198 -8.30 19.48 3.38
C PRO A 198 -9.68 19.29 4.00
N GLY A 199 -10.18 20.35 4.64
CA GLY A 199 -11.52 20.40 5.21
C GLY A 199 -11.52 20.48 6.74
N ASP A 200 -12.73 20.54 7.29
CA ASP A 200 -13.03 20.79 8.70
C ASP A 200 -13.54 19.54 9.44
N TRP A 201 -13.62 18.39 8.78
CA TRP A 201 -14.11 17.15 9.37
C TRP A 201 -13.37 16.78 10.67
N PHE A 202 -12.03 16.83 10.64
CA PHE A 202 -11.22 16.55 11.83
C PHE A 202 -11.34 17.66 12.88
N ALA A 203 -11.41 18.93 12.46
CA ALA A 203 -11.51 20.05 13.39
C ALA A 203 -12.85 20.09 14.13
N SER A 204 -13.94 19.69 13.46
CA SER A 204 -15.29 19.65 14.02
C SER A 204 -15.52 18.46 14.95
N HIS A 205 -14.90 17.31 14.69
CA HIS A 205 -15.07 16.11 15.50
C HIS A 205 -14.01 15.96 16.60
N TRP A 206 -12.75 16.33 16.31
CA TRP A 206 -11.61 16.11 17.20
C TRP A 206 -10.69 17.34 17.30
N ALA A 207 -10.94 18.20 18.28
CA ALA A 207 -10.15 19.42 18.53
C ALA A 207 -8.65 19.17 18.84
N PHE A 208 -8.28 17.93 19.21
CA PHE A 208 -6.89 17.56 19.51
C PHE A 208 -6.08 17.15 18.26
N TRP A 209 -6.70 17.04 17.09
CA TRP A 209 -6.02 16.61 15.88
C TRP A 209 -4.97 17.64 15.41
N PRO A 210 -3.80 17.22 14.90
CA PRO A 210 -2.82 18.17 14.35
C PRO A 210 -3.35 18.80 13.06
N LEU A 211 -3.48 20.11 13.10
CA LEU A 211 -3.87 20.95 11.96
C LEU A 211 -2.65 21.75 11.50
N LEU A 212 -2.53 21.92 10.19
CA LEU A 212 -1.49 22.68 9.52
C LEU A 212 -2.15 23.70 8.60
N THR A 213 -1.80 24.97 8.76
CA THR A 213 -2.33 26.04 7.92
C THR A 213 -1.29 26.44 6.88
N ILE A 214 -1.61 26.28 5.60
CA ILE A 214 -0.76 26.68 4.48
C ILE A 214 -1.56 27.67 3.63
N HIS A 215 -0.99 28.87 3.39
CA HIS A 215 -1.63 29.91 2.56
C HIS A 215 -3.09 30.23 2.94
N GLY A 216 -3.40 30.23 4.25
CA GLY A 216 -4.74 30.52 4.76
C GLY A 216 -5.74 29.36 4.67
N GLN A 217 -5.36 28.22 4.10
CA GLN A 217 -6.14 26.98 4.10
C GLN A 217 -5.67 26.05 5.22
N THR A 218 -6.61 25.44 5.94
CA THR A 218 -6.31 24.53 7.05
C THR A 218 -6.43 23.08 6.59
N PHE A 219 -5.41 22.29 6.91
CA PHE A 219 -5.31 20.87 6.58
C PHE A 219 -5.12 20.04 7.84
N ALA A 220 -5.80 18.91 7.92
CA ALA A 220 -5.52 17.89 8.93
C ALA A 220 -4.34 17.02 8.49
N VAL A 221 -3.39 16.78 9.39
CA VAL A 221 -2.25 15.90 9.10
C VAL A 221 -2.64 14.46 9.40
N LEU A 222 -2.56 13.57 8.40
CA LEU A 222 -2.90 12.15 8.55
C LEU A 222 -1.72 11.27 8.10
N VAL A 223 -1.48 10.17 8.81
CA VAL A 223 -0.52 9.15 8.39
C VAL A 223 -1.30 7.98 7.79
N VAL A 224 -1.11 7.72 6.50
CA VAL A 224 -1.84 6.71 5.73
C VAL A 224 -0.90 5.58 5.32
N PRO A 225 -1.26 4.30 5.55
CA PRO A 225 -0.53 3.12 5.12
C PRO A 225 -0.65 2.96 3.61
N LEU A 226 0.43 3.23 2.88
CA LEU A 226 0.51 2.98 1.45
C LEU A 226 1.04 1.56 1.22
N LEU A 227 0.23 0.69 0.64
CA LEU A 227 0.63 -0.66 0.25
C LEU A 227 1.48 -0.63 -1.01
N VAL A 228 2.68 -1.20 -0.95
CA VAL A 228 3.60 -1.36 -2.09
C VAL A 228 4.04 -2.81 -2.15
N GLY A 229 3.98 -3.47 -3.30
CA GLY A 229 4.29 -4.89 -3.36
C GLY A 229 4.19 -5.44 -4.76
N LEU A 230 4.86 -6.57 -4.97
CA LEU A 230 4.89 -7.24 -6.26
C LEU A 230 4.84 -8.75 -6.06
N ARG A 231 4.11 -9.42 -6.94
CA ARG A 231 4.15 -10.87 -7.06
C ARG A 231 4.71 -11.25 -8.42
N PHE A 232 5.88 -11.89 -8.41
CA PHE A 232 6.52 -12.37 -9.61
C PHE A 232 7.19 -13.72 -9.34
N THR A 233 7.18 -14.66 -10.29
CA THR A 233 7.82 -15.97 -10.12
C THR A 233 8.81 -16.19 -11.25
N VAL A 234 10.08 -16.35 -10.88
CA VAL A 234 11.17 -16.56 -11.84
C VAL A 234 11.40 -18.07 -12.01
N PHE A 235 11.59 -18.50 -13.24
CA PHE A 235 11.95 -19.88 -13.59
C PHE A 235 13.25 -19.90 -14.39
N ARG A 236 14.07 -20.94 -14.21
CA ARG A 236 15.29 -21.25 -15.02
C ARG A 236 16.39 -20.19 -15.02
N GLN A 237 16.25 -19.11 -14.27
CA GLN A 237 17.23 -18.03 -14.15
C GLN A 237 17.44 -17.69 -12.68
N VAL A 238 18.59 -17.08 -12.38
CA VAL A 238 18.89 -16.56 -11.03
C VAL A 238 17.98 -15.37 -10.76
N PRO A 239 17.11 -15.40 -9.74
CA PRO A 239 16.11 -14.36 -9.53
C PRO A 239 16.70 -12.95 -9.46
N ARG A 240 17.84 -12.80 -8.78
CA ARG A 240 18.53 -11.51 -8.62
C ARG A 240 18.85 -10.83 -9.96
N VAL A 241 19.28 -11.59 -10.97
CA VAL A 241 19.61 -11.04 -12.30
C VAL A 241 18.36 -10.52 -12.98
N VAL A 242 17.25 -11.25 -12.86
CA VAL A 242 15.97 -10.86 -13.47
C VAL A 242 15.42 -9.58 -12.84
N TYR A 243 15.43 -9.47 -11.51
CA TYR A 243 14.93 -8.27 -10.83
C TYR A 243 15.79 -7.04 -11.08
N GLN A 244 17.11 -7.20 -11.18
CA GLN A 244 18.02 -6.10 -11.51
C GLN A 244 17.90 -5.62 -12.96
N GLY A 245 17.42 -6.46 -13.88
CA GLY A 245 17.15 -6.04 -15.26
C GLY A 245 15.80 -5.36 -15.46
N ILE A 246 14.87 -5.46 -14.50
CA ILE A 246 13.51 -4.87 -14.58
C ILE A 246 13.45 -3.51 -13.87
N ALA A 247 14.29 -3.31 -12.85
CA ALA A 247 14.30 -2.13 -11.99
C ALA A 247 15.23 -1.03 -12.54
#